data_AF-A0A382SJ19-F1
#
_entry.id   AF-A0A382SJ19-F1
#
_cell.length_a   1.000
_cell.length_b   1.000
_cell.length_c   1.000
_cell.angle_alpha   90.00
_cell.angle_beta   90.00
_cell.angle_gamma   90.00
#
_symmetry.space_group_name_H-M   'P 1'
#
loop_
_entity.id
_entity.type
_entity.pdbx_description
1 polymer ?
#
loop_
_entity_poly.entity_id
_entity_poly.type
_entity_poly.pdbx_seq_one_letter_code
_entity_poly.pdbx_strand_id
1 'polypeptide(L)' 'KITRLSRGLPVGGHLEYVDEATLTKSIHERVEIDSAL' A
#
# COMPACT_ATOMS: atom_id res chain seq x y z
N LYS A 1 -7.62 -19.94 8.90
CA LYS A 1 -6.87 -18.66 9.07
C LYS A 1 -7.77 -17.55 8.54
N ILE A 2 -8.10 -16.53 9.35
CA ILE A 2 -8.90 -15.38 8.89
C ILE A 2 -7.94 -14.28 8.44
N THR A 3 -8.21 -13.63 7.31
CA THR A 3 -7.41 -12.54 6.75
C THR A 3 -8.30 -11.36 6.34
N ARG A 4 -7.69 -10.19 6.10
CA ARG A 4 -8.36 -9.00 5.57
C ARG A 4 -7.72 -8.59 4.25
N LEU A 5 -8.52 -7.98 3.37
CA LEU A 5 -8.01 -7.35 2.16
C LEU A 5 -7.06 -6.20 2.53
N SER A 6 -6.02 -6.03 1.72
CA SER A 6 -5.12 -4.88 1.81
C SER A 6 -5.87 -3.59 1.52
N ARG A 7 -5.43 -2.50 2.15
CA ARG A 7 -5.93 -1.15 1.89
C ARG A 7 -4.73 -0.26 1.65
N GLY A 8 -4.67 0.35 0.48
CA GLY A 8 -3.56 1.22 0.12
C GLY A 8 -3.81 1.90 -1.23
N LEU A 9 -2.72 2.25 -1.90
CA LEU A 9 -2.76 2.95 -3.18
C LEU A 9 -3.51 2.17 -4.27
N PRO A 10 -4.37 2.83 -5.07
CA PRO A 10 -4.99 2.20 -6.23
C PRO A 10 -3.97 1.98 -7.34
N VAL A 11 -4.19 0.94 -8.16
CA VAL A 11 -3.38 0.70 -9.35
C VAL A 11 -3.56 1.84 -10.37
N GLY A 12 -2.46 2.30 -10.96
CA GLY A 12 -2.47 3.39 -11.94
C GLY A 12 -2.71 4.79 -11.37
N GLY A 13 -2.78 4.96 -10.04
CA GLY A 13 -2.81 6.26 -9.39
C GLY A 13 -1.41 6.88 -9.22
N HIS A 14 -1.34 8.21 -9.18
CA HIS A 14 -0.12 8.94 -8.83
C HIS A 14 -0.18 9.45 -7.39
N LEU A 15 0.97 9.53 -6.72
CA LEU A 15 1.07 9.86 -5.29
C LEU A 15 0.53 11.27 -4.97
N GLU A 16 0.67 12.20 -5.91
CA GLU A 16 0.27 13.61 -5.78
C GLU A 16 -1.24 13.79 -5.67
N TYR A 17 -2.03 12.79 -6.08
CA TYR A 17 -3.50 12.83 -6.07
C TYR A 17 -4.12 11.91 -5.00
N VAL A 18 -3.29 11.29 -4.16
CA VAL A 18 -3.75 10.39 -3.10
C VAL A 18 -3.91 11.18 -1.81
N ASP A 19 -4.94 10.86 -1.02
CA ASP A 19 -5.11 11.45 0.30
C ASP A 19 -4.02 11.00 1.29
N GLU A 20 -3.69 11.89 2.22
CA GLU A 20 -2.61 11.67 3.19
C GLU A 20 -2.81 10.43 4.06
N ALA A 21 -4.07 10.11 4.40
CA ALA A 21 -4.38 8.95 5.25
C ALA A 21 -4.10 7.63 4.50
N THR A 22 -4.49 7.53 3.23
CA THR A 22 -4.18 6.38 2.37
C THR A 22 -2.67 6.24 2.16
N LEU A 23 -1.95 7.34 1.93
CA LEU A 23 -0.51 7.31 1.74
C LEU A 23 0.21 6.83 3.01
N THR A 24 -0.11 7.43 4.15
CA THR A 24 0.46 7.08 5.45
C THR A 24 0.20 5.60 5.79
N LYS A 25 -1.03 5.13 5.56
CA LYS A 25 -1.39 3.74 5.81
C LYS A 25 -0.64 2.77 4.89
N SER A 26 -0.52 3.11 3.62
CA SER A 26 0.22 2.29 2.64
C SER A 26 1.69 2.13 3.01
N ILE A 27 2.31 3.19 3.54
CA ILE A 27 3.70 3.16 4.01
C ILE A 27 3.82 2.31 5.28
N HIS A 28 2.87 2.43 6.21
CA HIS A 28 2.88 1.68 7.47
C HIS A 28 2.69 0.17 7.24
N GLU A 29 1.77 -0.20 6.36
CA GLU A 29 1.43 -1.59 6.02
C GLU A 29 2.23 -2.14 4.82
N ARG A 30 3.33 -1.48 4.43
CA ARG A 30 4.15 -1.88 3.26
C ARG A 30 4.67 -3.31 3.41
N VAL A 31 4.71 -4.03 2.31
CA VAL A 31 5.22 -5.40 2.24
C VAL A 31 6.65 -5.36 1.70
N GLU A 32 7.56 -6.05 2.39
CA GLU A 32 8.93 -6.22 1.94
C GLU A 32 8.97 -7.10 0.69
N ILE A 33 9.67 -6.63 -0.34
CA ILE A 33 9.94 -7.41 -1.54
C ILE A 33 11.30 -8.05 -1.34
N ASP A 34 11.36 -9.38 -1.26
CA ASP A 34 12.63 -10.08 -1.27
C ASP A 34 13.31 -9.87 -2.64
N SER A 35 14.52 -9.33 -2.60
CA SER A 35 15.32 -8.98 -3.78
C SER A 35 15.88 -10.19 -4.54
N ALA A 36 15.67 -11.42 -4.06
CA ALA A 36 16.21 -12.65 -4.63
C ALA A 36 15.37 -13.26 -5.77
N LEU A 37 14.40 -12.52 -6.34
CA LEU A 37 13.69 -12.90 -7.57
C LEU A 37 14.44 -12.45 -8.83
#